data_AF-A0AAD0SIN3-F1
#
_entry.id   AF-A0AAD0SIN3-F1
#
_cell.length_a   1.000
_cell.length_b   1.000
_cell.length_c   1.000
_cell.angle_alpha   90.00
_cell.angle_beta   90.00
_cell.angle_gamma   90.00
#
_symmetry.space_group_name_H-M   'P 1'
#
loop_
_entity.id
_entity.type
_entity.pdbx_description
1 polymer ?
#
loop_
_entity_poly.entity_id
_entity_poly.type
_entity_poly.pdbx_seq_one_letter_code
_entity_poly.pdbx_strand_id
1 'polypeptide(L)'
;MAGSTRSIMIAKGLQTILNIGLLALAIILVVFLGKETLHLAKALMVSSERDSTYLLIESLVVYFLYFEFIALIVKYFESGYHFPLRYFVYIGITAIVRLIIVDHKNPTYTLIYAGAILILVVTLYLANSQRLRRE
;
A
#
# COMPACT_ATOMS: atom_id res chain seq x y z
N MET A 1 25.89 -23.12 14.82
CA MET A 1 26.06 -22.32 13.58
C MET A 1 26.28 -20.88 14.00
N ALA A 2 27.53 -20.39 13.96
CA ALA A 2 27.89 -19.06 14.43
C ALA A 2 27.88 -18.06 13.27
N GLY A 3 26.77 -17.33 13.10
CA GLY A 3 26.81 -16.09 12.33
C GLY A 3 27.74 -15.12 13.05
N SER A 4 28.76 -14.59 12.36
CA SER A 4 29.74 -13.68 12.96
C SER A 4 29.04 -12.55 13.73
N THR A 5 29.46 -12.24 14.95
CA THR A 5 28.86 -11.18 15.78
C THR A 5 28.72 -9.84 15.04
N ARG A 6 29.60 -9.59 14.07
CA ARG A 6 29.57 -8.43 13.17
C ARG A 6 28.35 -8.39 12.25
N SER A 7 27.93 -9.51 11.66
CA SER A 7 26.76 -9.54 10.76
C SER A 7 25.46 -9.28 11.51
N ILE A 8 25.33 -9.76 12.75
CA ILE A 8 24.17 -9.51 13.61
C ILE A 8 24.09 -8.03 14.00
N MET A 9 25.23 -7.40 14.29
CA MET A 9 25.30 -5.98 14.63
C MET A 9 24.95 -5.08 13.45
N ILE A 10 25.44 -5.40 12.24
CA ILE A 10 25.08 -4.68 11.01
C ILE A 10 23.58 -4.82 10.73
N ALA A 11 23.02 -6.02 10.84
CA ALA A 11 21.59 -6.25 10.64
C ALA A 11 20.73 -5.43 11.62
N LYS A 12 21.09 -5.40 12.90
CA LYS A 12 20.41 -4.55 13.91
C LYS A 12 20.50 -3.06 13.57
N GLY A 13 21.65 -2.60 13.11
CA GLY A 13 21.85 -1.22 12.67
C GLY A 13 20.92 -0.85 11.51
N LEU A 14 20.93 -1.65 10.45
CA LEU A 14 20.02 -1.46 9.30
C LEU A 14 18.55 -1.51 9.70
N GLN A 15 18.17 -2.43 10.57
CA GLN A 15 16.80 -2.55 11.07
C GLN A 15 16.37 -1.31 11.85
N THR A 16 17.28 -0.72 12.63
CA THR A 16 17.01 0.51 13.37
C THR A 16 16.77 1.68 12.42
N ILE A 17 17.62 1.81 11.40
CA ILE A 17 17.48 2.85 10.36
C ILE A 17 16.14 2.68 9.62
N LEU A 18 15.80 1.46 9.23
CA LEU A 18 14.53 1.14 8.57
C LEU A 18 13.32 1.52 9.42
N ASN A 19 13.34 1.20 10.72
CA ASN A 19 12.25 1.51 11.63
C ASN A 19 12.05 3.02 11.81
N ILE A 20 13.15 3.79 11.93
CA ILE A 20 13.09 5.24 12.01
C ILE A 20 12.53 5.83 10.71
N GLY A 21 12.98 5.32 9.56
CA GLY A 21 12.47 5.73 8.25
C GLY A 21 10.96 5.45 8.11
N LEU A 22 10.49 4.27 8.53
CA LEU A 22 9.08 3.91 8.48
C LEU A 22 8.22 4.74 9.44
N LEU A 23 8.75 5.08 10.63
CA LEU A 23 8.05 5.97 11.56
C LEU A 23 7.91 7.38 10.97
N ALA A 24 8.97 7.93 10.40
CA ALA A 24 8.93 9.23 9.73
C ALA A 24 7.93 9.23 8.56
N LEU A 25 7.94 8.17 7.74
CA LEU A 25 6.99 8.00 6.64
C LEU A 25 5.55 7.92 7.14
N ALA A 26 5.27 7.18 8.21
CA ALA A 26 3.93 7.09 8.79
C ALA A 26 3.41 8.45 9.23
N ILE A 27 4.24 9.27 9.88
CA ILE A 27 3.87 10.63 10.29
C ILE A 27 3.51 11.49 9.08
N ILE A 28 4.34 11.46 8.02
CA ILE A 28 4.09 12.20 6.78
C ILE A 28 2.76 11.77 6.15
N LEU A 29 2.50 10.47 6.06
CA LEU A 29 1.27 9.93 5.50
C LEU A 29 0.03 10.33 6.31
N VAL A 30 0.11 10.30 7.64
CA VAL A 30 -1.00 10.76 8.50
C VAL A 30 -1.30 12.24 8.29
N VAL A 31 -0.27 13.08 8.14
CA VAL A 31 -0.45 14.50 7.82
C VAL A 31 -1.11 14.68 6.45
N PHE A 32 -0.65 13.96 5.42
CA PHE A 32 -1.28 14.02 4.09
C PHE A 32 -2.72 13.52 4.11
N LEU A 33 -3.00 12.44 4.82
CA LEU A 33 -4.35 11.92 5.01
C LEU A 33 -5.27 12.97 5.63
N GLY A 34 -4.80 13.70 6.65
CA GLY A 34 -5.54 14.80 7.26
C GLY A 34 -5.81 15.96 6.30
N LYS A 35 -4.80 16.35 5.50
CA LYS A 35 -4.97 17.39 4.47
C LYS A 35 -5.99 16.98 3.41
N GLU A 36 -5.93 15.74 2.94
CA GLU A 36 -6.85 15.21 1.94
C GLU A 36 -8.28 15.10 2.50
N THR A 37 -8.42 14.72 3.78
CA THR A 37 -9.73 14.73 4.48
C THR A 37 -10.37 16.13 4.43
N LEU A 38 -9.58 17.17 4.73
CA LEU A 38 -10.08 18.56 4.68
C LEU A 38 -10.40 19.00 3.25
N HIS A 39 -9.63 18.54 2.27
CA HIS A 39 -9.88 18.82 0.85
C HIS A 39 -11.21 18.21 0.40
N LEU A 40 -11.42 16.92 0.66
CA LEU A 40 -12.66 16.21 0.38
C LEU A 40 -13.86 16.83 1.10
N ALA A 41 -13.72 17.17 2.39
CA ALA A 41 -14.79 17.79 3.17
C ALA A 41 -15.23 19.14 2.58
N LYS A 42 -14.26 19.99 2.19
CA LYS A 42 -14.56 21.28 1.53
C LYS A 42 -15.22 21.08 0.17
N ALA A 43 -14.73 20.12 -0.61
CA ALA A 43 -15.30 19.82 -1.92
C ALA A 43 -16.76 19.34 -1.79
N LEU A 44 -17.10 18.52 -0.79
CA LEU A 44 -18.49 18.10 -0.55
C LEU A 44 -19.42 19.24 -0.10
N MET A 45 -18.90 20.22 0.63
CA MET A 45 -19.71 21.34 1.15
C MET A 45 -19.96 22.46 0.14
N VAL A 46 -19.12 22.60 -0.90
CA VAL A 46 -19.14 23.74 -1.84
C VAL A 46 -19.57 23.35 -3.26
N SER A 47 -19.49 22.08 -3.65
CA SER A 47 -19.61 21.69 -5.06
C SER A 47 -21.05 21.40 -5.50
N SER A 48 -21.60 22.29 -6.32
CA SER A 48 -22.89 22.15 -7.02
C SER A 48 -22.74 21.74 -8.51
N GLU A 49 -21.57 21.31 -8.98
CA GLU A 49 -21.33 21.05 -10.42
C GLU A 49 -20.72 19.67 -10.74
N ARG A 50 -21.03 19.17 -11.95
CA ARG A 50 -20.72 17.80 -12.42
C ARG A 50 -19.24 17.53 -12.65
N ASP A 51 -18.43 18.54 -12.98
CA ASP A 51 -16.97 18.40 -13.16
C ASP A 51 -16.23 18.07 -11.85
N SER A 52 -16.86 18.36 -10.70
CA SER A 52 -16.32 18.04 -9.38
C SER A 52 -16.29 16.54 -9.10
N THR A 53 -17.11 15.72 -9.77
CA THR A 53 -17.25 14.30 -9.43
C THR A 53 -16.00 13.49 -9.77
N TYR A 54 -15.38 13.74 -10.93
CA TYR A 54 -14.14 13.05 -11.32
C TYR A 54 -12.98 13.42 -10.39
N LEU A 55 -12.84 14.70 -10.06
CA LEU A 55 -11.82 15.18 -9.13
C LEU A 55 -12.02 14.62 -7.71
N LEU A 56 -13.28 14.49 -7.27
CA LEU A 56 -13.62 13.86 -5.98
C LEU A 56 -13.24 12.37 -5.95
N ILE A 57 -13.50 11.62 -7.02
CA ILE A 57 -13.14 10.20 -7.13
C ILE A 57 -11.61 10.05 -7.11
N GLU A 58 -10.88 10.91 -7.81
CA GLU A 58 -9.42 10.92 -7.82
C GLU A 58 -8.86 11.16 -6.41
N SER A 59 -9.28 12.23 -5.74
CA SER A 59 -8.91 12.53 -4.35
C SER A 59 -9.27 11.41 -3.38
N LEU A 60 -10.42 10.77 -3.55
CA LEU A 60 -10.84 9.64 -2.73
C LEU A 60 -9.92 8.43 -2.89
N VAL A 61 -9.44 8.15 -4.11
CA VAL A 61 -8.50 7.06 -4.35
C VAL A 61 -7.14 7.34 -3.75
N VAL A 62 -6.65 8.59 -3.81
CA VAL A 62 -5.42 9.01 -3.12
C VAL A 62 -5.57 8.88 -1.60
N TYR A 63 -6.71 9.27 -1.05
CA TYR A 63 -7.01 9.10 0.38
C TYR A 63 -6.91 7.63 0.82
N PHE A 64 -7.54 6.74 0.06
CA PHE A 64 -7.50 5.30 0.32
C PHE A 64 -6.09 4.71 0.19
N LEU A 65 -5.26 5.22 -0.72
CA LEU A 65 -3.86 4.84 -0.86
C LEU A 65 -3.07 5.16 0.42
N TYR A 66 -3.23 6.36 0.99
CA TYR A 66 -2.56 6.73 2.24
C TYR A 66 -2.97 5.84 3.40
N PHE A 67 -4.27 5.55 3.53
CA PHE A 67 -4.77 4.64 4.55
C PHE A 67 -4.14 3.25 4.44
N GLU A 68 -4.02 2.74 3.22
CA GLU A 68 -3.46 1.43 2.93
C GLU A 68 -1.97 1.31 3.27
N PHE A 69 -1.18 2.33 2.92
CA PHE A 69 0.24 2.38 3.32
C PHE A 69 0.41 2.49 4.84
N ILE A 70 -0.42 3.27 5.52
CA ILE A 70 -0.40 3.34 6.99
C ILE A 70 -0.70 1.96 7.58
N ALA A 71 -1.71 1.24 7.07
CA ALA A 71 -2.03 -0.12 7.50
C ALA A 71 -0.86 -1.10 7.30
N LEU A 72 -0.12 -0.98 6.20
CA LEU A 72 1.09 -1.77 5.94
C LEU A 72 2.18 -1.48 6.99
N ILE A 73 2.42 -0.20 7.32
CA ILE A 73 3.41 0.18 8.34
C ILE A 73 3.01 -0.37 9.71
N VAL A 74 1.72 -0.27 10.08
CA VAL A 74 1.21 -0.86 11.33
C VAL A 74 1.46 -2.36 11.35
N LYS A 75 1.13 -3.08 10.27
CA LYS A 75 1.35 -4.53 10.17
C LYS A 75 2.83 -4.92 10.23
N TYR A 76 3.72 -4.10 9.71
CA TYR A 76 5.17 -4.31 9.83
C TYR A 76 5.62 -4.31 11.30
N PHE A 77 5.14 -3.35 12.09
CA PHE A 77 5.45 -3.29 13.53
C PHE A 77 4.76 -4.42 14.31
N GLU A 78 3.51 -4.76 13.99
CA GLU A 78 2.79 -5.88 14.62
C GLU A 78 3.41 -7.25 14.34
N SER A 79 4.02 -7.44 13.17
CA SER A 79 4.63 -8.71 12.73
C SER A 79 6.08 -8.87 13.24
N GLY A 80 6.50 -8.09 14.23
CA GLY A 80 7.84 -8.18 14.81
C GLY A 80 8.96 -7.69 13.87
N TYR A 81 8.72 -6.60 13.14
CA TYR A 81 9.66 -6.00 12.17
C TYR A 81 9.98 -6.87 10.95
N HIS A 82 9.11 -7.84 10.66
CA HIS A 82 9.18 -8.60 9.42
C HIS A 82 8.15 -8.03 8.44
N PHE A 83 8.54 -7.77 7.19
CA PHE A 83 7.61 -7.37 6.15
C PHE A 83 6.77 -8.58 5.72
N PRO A 84 5.46 -8.60 6.00
CA PRO A 84 4.66 -9.77 5.68
C PRO A 84 4.29 -9.69 4.20
N LEU A 85 5.04 -10.42 3.36
CA LEU A 85 4.94 -10.45 1.89
C LEU A 85 3.49 -10.61 1.38
N ARG A 86 2.68 -11.38 2.11
CA ARG A 86 1.26 -11.57 1.77
C ARG A 86 0.46 -10.27 1.77
N TYR A 87 0.67 -9.42 2.77
CA TYR A 87 -0.03 -8.13 2.85
C TYR A 87 0.44 -7.19 1.76
N PHE A 88 1.73 -7.20 1.45
CA PHE A 88 2.25 -6.41 0.33
C PHE A 88 1.58 -6.78 -1.00
N VAL A 89 1.35 -8.07 -1.27
CA VAL A 89 0.61 -8.52 -2.46
C VAL A 89 -0.86 -8.08 -2.41
N TYR A 90 -1.51 -8.14 -1.24
CA TYR A 90 -2.88 -7.60 -1.11
C TYR A 90 -2.96 -6.11 -1.43
N ILE A 91 -2.03 -5.30 -0.90
CA ILE A 91 -1.91 -3.87 -1.20
C ILE A 91 -1.66 -3.63 -2.70
N GLY A 92 -0.85 -4.47 -3.34
CA GLY A 92 -0.61 -4.38 -4.79
C GLY A 92 -1.87 -4.63 -5.61
N ILE A 93 -2.67 -5.65 -5.24
CA ILE A 93 -3.92 -5.98 -5.93
C ILE A 93 -4.92 -4.83 -5.80
N THR A 94 -5.17 -4.35 -4.59
CA THR A 94 -6.10 -3.24 -4.31
C THR A 94 -5.66 -1.94 -4.99
N ALA A 95 -4.36 -1.65 -5.06
CA ALA A 95 -3.84 -0.48 -5.78
C ALA A 95 -4.15 -0.55 -7.28
N ILE A 96 -3.92 -1.70 -7.94
CA ILE A 96 -4.24 -1.86 -9.37
C ILE A 96 -5.74 -1.83 -9.61
N VAL A 97 -6.55 -2.45 -8.74
CA VAL A 97 -8.01 -2.38 -8.82
C VAL A 97 -8.49 -0.92 -8.72
N ARG A 98 -7.96 -0.13 -7.79
CA ARG A 98 -8.29 1.29 -7.66
C ARG A 98 -7.86 2.09 -8.88
N LEU A 99 -6.69 1.79 -9.45
CA LEU A 99 -6.21 2.44 -10.67
C LEU A 99 -7.18 2.23 -11.84
N ILE A 100 -7.69 1.00 -12.01
CA ILE A 100 -8.68 0.68 -13.05
C ILE A 100 -9.99 1.46 -12.85
N ILE A 101 -10.45 1.65 -11.62
CA ILE A 101 -11.69 2.39 -11.33
C ILE A 101 -11.55 3.87 -11.74
N VAL A 102 -10.40 4.48 -11.44
CA VAL A 102 -10.16 5.92 -11.69
C VAL A 102 -9.81 6.19 -13.15
N ASP A 103 -8.89 5.42 -13.73
CA ASP A 103 -8.38 5.64 -15.08
C ASP A 103 -8.74 4.48 -16.01
N HIS A 104 -9.93 4.59 -16.62
CA HIS A 104 -10.45 3.59 -17.56
C HIS A 104 -10.62 4.13 -18.99
N LYS A 105 -9.90 5.19 -19.37
CA LYS A 105 -10.08 5.83 -20.70
C LYS A 105 -9.67 4.95 -21.88
N ASN A 106 -8.74 4.02 -21.67
CA ASN A 106 -8.13 3.20 -22.71
C ASN A 106 -8.31 1.70 -22.41
N PRO A 107 -9.12 0.97 -23.20
CA PRO A 107 -9.47 -0.42 -22.91
C PRO A 107 -8.25 -1.36 -22.91
N THR A 108 -7.21 -1.03 -23.69
CA THR A 108 -5.97 -1.81 -23.75
C THR A 108 -5.19 -1.79 -22.43
N TYR A 109 -5.06 -0.63 -21.78
CA TYR A 109 -4.37 -0.55 -20.48
C TYR A 109 -5.17 -1.24 -19.38
N THR A 110 -6.49 -1.11 -19.39
CA THR A 110 -7.37 -1.84 -18.47
C THR A 110 -7.17 -3.35 -18.59
N LEU A 111 -7.05 -3.89 -19.81
CA LEU A 111 -6.78 -5.31 -20.04
C LEU A 111 -5.41 -5.74 -19.48
N ILE A 112 -4.37 -4.93 -19.66
CA ILE A 112 -3.04 -5.19 -19.11
C ILE A 112 -3.07 -5.19 -17.57
N TYR A 113 -3.75 -4.21 -16.96
CA TYR A 113 -3.91 -4.14 -15.50
C TYR A 113 -4.69 -5.34 -14.94
N ALA A 114 -5.75 -5.78 -15.64
CA ALA A 114 -6.46 -7.01 -15.28
C ALA A 114 -5.56 -8.25 -15.37
N GLY A 115 -4.71 -8.34 -16.39
CA GLY A 115 -3.68 -9.38 -16.51
C GLY A 115 -2.67 -9.34 -15.36
N ALA A 116 -2.23 -8.15 -14.95
CA ALA A 116 -1.34 -7.97 -13.80
C ALA A 116 -1.99 -8.44 -12.48
N ILE A 117 -3.28 -8.14 -12.26
CA ILE A 117 -4.04 -8.66 -11.12
C ILE A 117 -4.06 -10.19 -11.14
N LEU A 118 -4.28 -10.82 -12.30
CA LEU A 118 -4.27 -12.28 -12.43
C LEU A 118 -2.92 -12.87 -12.01
N ILE A 119 -1.80 -12.26 -12.45
CA ILE A 119 -0.45 -12.67 -12.03
C ILE A 119 -0.25 -12.53 -10.52
N LEU A 120 -0.71 -11.43 -9.92
CA LEU A 120 -0.61 -11.22 -8.46
C LEU A 120 -1.45 -12.23 -7.67
N VAL A 121 -2.65 -12.55 -8.15
CA VAL A 121 -3.51 -13.57 -7.55
C VAL A 121 -2.88 -14.96 -7.64
N VAL A 122 -2.27 -15.31 -8.77
CA VAL A 122 -1.50 -16.56 -8.92
C VAL A 122 -0.29 -16.57 -7.99
N THR A 123 0.43 -15.46 -7.87
CA THR A 123 1.57 -15.30 -6.95
C THR A 123 1.12 -15.52 -5.50
N LEU A 124 -0.01 -14.91 -5.11
CA LEU A 124 -0.61 -15.10 -3.79
C LEU A 124 -1.04 -16.54 -3.57
N TYR A 125 -1.65 -17.17 -4.57
CA TYR A 125 -2.06 -18.58 -4.51
C TYR A 125 -0.86 -19.48 -4.31
N LEU A 126 0.23 -19.28 -5.05
CA LEU A 126 1.47 -20.05 -4.90
C LEU A 126 2.11 -19.82 -3.53
N ALA A 127 2.23 -18.56 -3.09
CA ALA A 127 2.78 -18.20 -1.78
C ALA A 127 1.92 -18.73 -0.60
N ASN A 128 0.62 -18.91 -0.79
CA ASN A 128 -0.29 -19.46 0.22
C ASN A 128 -0.51 -20.97 0.08
N SER A 129 -0.18 -21.58 -1.06
CA SER A 129 -0.26 -23.02 -1.26
C SER A 129 0.70 -23.72 -0.30
N GLN A 130 0.26 -24.85 0.25
CA GLN A 130 0.82 -25.57 1.41
C GLN A 130 2.30 -26.02 1.33
N ARG A 131 3.10 -25.57 0.35
CA ARG A 131 4.52 -25.92 0.20
C ARG A 131 5.50 -24.99 0.93
N LEU A 132 5.09 -23.78 1.35
CA LEU A 132 5.90 -22.89 2.20
C LEU A 132 5.36 -22.77 3.65
N ARG A 133 4.51 -23.70 4.09
CA ARG A 133 4.04 -23.82 5.48
C ARG A 133 4.83 -24.88 6.25
N ARG A 134 6.12 -25.00 5.93
CA ARG A 134 7.11 -25.82 6.63
C ARG A 134 8.38 -24.99 6.80
N GLU A 135 8.32 -24.06 7.73
CA GLU A 135 9.40 -23.65 8.64
C GLU A 135 8.79 -22.76 9.72
#